data_AF-A0A0M0J8J3-F1
#
_entry.id   AF-A0A0M0J8J3-F1
#
_cell.length_a   1.000
_cell.length_b   1.000
_cell.length_c   1.000
_cell.angle_alpha   90.00
_cell.angle_beta   90.00
_cell.angle_gamma   90.00
#
_symmetry.space_group_name_H-M   'P 1'
#
loop_
_entity.id
_entity.type
_entity.pdbx_description
1 polymer ?
#
loop_
_entity_poly.entity_id
_entity_poly.type
_entity_poly.pdbx_seq_one_letter_code
_entity_poly.pdbx_strand_id
1 'polypeptide(L)'
;MPARLLWETYVIRKDIGHDAGGFGDTGRASEPSLMDLNLKAVTDTSATPPSVIWQYDTMRPLNPRGLLMAHEEDQMRPVASDMDCLLLGSKNARYTPMETNQIVQIEWMLDRIEEIETPRYGFGDPTTNGIFEAAVKALRSSGAVRHGAECFNFHFPQELDTEFLVCWAGFQKAPMFNKVPWMYVNLEGLLNFLSARIDLGYAVPLNPKWVLCDQGWWILYRKLITSRNRWTREACNAWLPSWSGLRERLEQLHERYPRGFVPNEGSIIGGAVDQWLDPDLAEYNLERFRVLQRAKKKLRAIFVMLTLIRGQRAKRRLNKVVNAVRSLRRTNMLRDAVAKERLERGLLDVKTDAN
;
A
#
# COMPACT_ATOMS: atom_id res chain seq x y z
N MET A 1 0.05 -31.14 -17.52
CA MET A 1 0.76 -32.13 -16.67
C MET A 1 -0.08 -32.36 -15.41
N PRO A 2 -0.30 -33.61 -14.96
CA PRO A 2 -1.04 -33.87 -13.71
C PRO A 2 -0.33 -33.24 -12.50
N ALA A 3 -1.08 -32.59 -11.60
CA ALA A 3 -0.53 -31.85 -10.45
C ALA A 3 0.42 -32.71 -9.58
N ARG A 4 0.09 -33.98 -9.36
CA ARG A 4 0.92 -34.92 -8.61
C ARG A 4 2.28 -35.17 -9.26
N LEU A 5 2.32 -35.22 -10.61
CA LEU A 5 3.57 -35.39 -11.35
C LEU A 5 4.40 -34.11 -11.32
N LEU A 6 3.76 -32.93 -11.39
CA LEU A 6 4.45 -31.65 -11.24
C LEU A 6 5.10 -31.55 -9.86
N TRP A 7 4.34 -31.83 -8.79
CA TRP A 7 4.83 -31.77 -7.40
C TRP A 7 6.01 -32.71 -7.14
N GLU A 8 5.86 -33.98 -7.51
CA GLU A 8 6.91 -34.98 -7.37
C GLU A 8 8.18 -34.58 -8.15
N THR A 9 8.02 -34.10 -9.38
CA THR A 9 9.14 -33.84 -10.29
C THR A 9 9.87 -32.54 -9.98
N TYR A 10 9.14 -31.47 -9.66
CA TYR A 10 9.71 -30.12 -9.50
C TYR A 10 9.97 -29.73 -8.05
N VAL A 11 9.22 -30.30 -7.09
CA VAL A 11 9.31 -29.90 -5.66
C VAL A 11 10.03 -30.96 -4.84
N ILE A 12 9.65 -32.24 -4.96
CA ILE A 12 10.21 -33.30 -4.11
C ILE A 12 11.61 -33.73 -4.58
N ARG A 13 11.78 -33.94 -5.89
CA ARG A 13 12.98 -34.59 -6.44
C ARG A 13 14.12 -33.66 -6.83
N LYS A 14 13.90 -32.34 -6.87
CA LYS A 14 14.85 -31.39 -7.45
C LYS A 14 15.39 -30.46 -6.39
N ASP A 15 16.71 -30.38 -6.36
CA ASP A 15 17.42 -29.34 -5.63
C ASP A 15 17.33 -28.02 -6.41
N ILE A 16 16.79 -27.00 -5.76
CA ILE A 16 16.64 -25.65 -6.30
C ILE A 16 17.74 -24.69 -5.83
N GLY A 17 18.73 -25.16 -5.07
CA GLY A 17 19.86 -24.35 -4.61
C GLY A 17 20.62 -23.68 -5.76
N HIS A 18 21.06 -22.43 -5.57
CA HIS A 18 21.76 -21.68 -6.63
C HIS A 18 23.23 -22.06 -6.69
N ASP A 19 23.71 -22.36 -7.91
CA ASP A 19 25.14 -22.39 -8.19
C ASP A 19 25.60 -20.93 -8.37
N ALA A 20 26.56 -20.49 -7.56
CA ALA A 20 27.09 -19.12 -7.64
C ALA A 20 27.61 -18.82 -9.06
N GLY A 21 27.16 -17.71 -9.65
CA GLY A 21 27.47 -17.29 -11.02
C GLY A 21 26.74 -18.07 -12.12
N GLY A 22 25.77 -18.93 -11.78
CA GLY A 22 24.97 -19.68 -12.74
C GLY A 22 23.89 -18.86 -13.44
N PHE A 23 23.26 -19.46 -14.46
CA PHE A 23 22.18 -18.87 -15.29
C PHE A 23 20.97 -18.32 -14.50
N GLY A 24 20.79 -18.72 -13.23
CA GLY A 24 19.71 -18.25 -12.35
C GLY A 24 20.16 -17.30 -11.23
N ASP A 25 21.43 -16.86 -11.22
CA ASP A 25 22.00 -16.02 -10.16
C ASP A 25 21.76 -14.51 -10.38
N THR A 26 20.86 -14.17 -11.31
CA THR A 26 20.48 -12.79 -11.60
C THR A 26 19.02 -12.58 -11.23
N GLY A 27 18.74 -11.80 -10.19
CA GLY A 27 17.37 -11.40 -9.87
C GLY A 27 17.20 -10.84 -8.46
N ARG A 28 16.09 -10.15 -8.25
CA ARG A 28 15.55 -9.82 -6.93
C ARG A 28 15.15 -11.12 -6.23
N ALA A 29 15.34 -11.22 -4.91
CA ALA A 29 14.81 -12.34 -4.15
C ALA A 29 13.30 -12.47 -4.38
N SER A 30 12.81 -13.69 -4.52
CA SER A 30 11.38 -13.94 -4.69
C SER A 30 10.59 -13.44 -3.48
N GLU A 31 9.55 -12.67 -3.74
CA GLU A 31 8.60 -12.22 -2.73
C GLU A 31 7.45 -13.23 -2.65
N PRO A 32 7.22 -13.91 -1.51
CA PRO A 32 6.21 -14.97 -1.39
C PRO A 32 4.81 -14.52 -1.84
N SER A 33 4.43 -13.29 -1.49
CA SER A 33 3.12 -12.72 -1.88
C SER A 33 2.97 -12.59 -3.41
N LEU A 34 4.04 -12.27 -4.14
CA LEU A 34 4.03 -12.25 -5.60
C LEU A 34 3.94 -13.66 -6.21
N MET A 35 4.50 -14.67 -5.53
CA MET A 35 4.38 -16.07 -5.95
C MET A 35 2.93 -16.56 -5.84
N ASP A 36 2.24 -16.23 -4.75
CA ASP A 36 0.82 -16.57 -4.58
C ASP A 36 -0.06 -15.90 -5.65
N LEU A 37 0.21 -14.64 -5.98
CA LEU A 37 -0.48 -13.93 -7.06
C LEU A 37 -0.22 -14.58 -8.42
N ASN A 38 1.01 -15.00 -8.71
CA ASN A 38 1.33 -15.72 -9.93
C ASN A 38 0.59 -17.07 -10.00
N LEU A 39 0.56 -17.84 -8.91
CA LEU A 39 -0.17 -19.10 -8.86
C LEU A 39 -1.67 -18.90 -9.07
N LYS A 40 -2.24 -17.87 -8.45
CA LYS A 40 -3.65 -17.49 -8.64
C LYS A 40 -3.93 -17.06 -10.08
N ALA A 41 -3.01 -16.35 -10.72
CA ALA A 41 -3.16 -15.95 -12.12
C ALA A 41 -3.19 -17.17 -13.06
N VAL A 42 -2.37 -18.20 -12.80
CA VAL A 42 -2.35 -19.44 -13.60
C VAL A 42 -3.61 -20.28 -13.43
N THR A 43 -4.31 -20.16 -12.29
CA THR A 43 -5.58 -20.87 -12.06
C THR A 43 -6.79 -20.11 -12.59
N ASP A 44 -6.63 -18.84 -12.98
CA ASP A 44 -7.70 -18.04 -13.57
C ASP A 44 -7.86 -18.34 -15.06
N THR A 45 -8.90 -19.14 -15.38
CA THR A 45 -9.23 -19.51 -16.76
C THR A 45 -10.01 -18.44 -17.52
N SER A 46 -10.35 -17.32 -16.88
CA SER A 46 -11.07 -16.21 -17.51
C SER A 46 -10.15 -15.15 -18.13
N ALA A 47 -8.85 -15.18 -17.80
CA ALA A 47 -7.86 -14.27 -18.35
C ALA A 47 -7.69 -14.46 -19.87
N THR A 48 -7.54 -13.35 -20.60
CA THR A 48 -7.30 -13.36 -22.05
C THR A 48 -6.20 -12.35 -22.39
N PRO A 49 -5.00 -12.78 -22.82
CA PRO A 49 -4.56 -14.17 -22.95
C PRO A 49 -4.44 -14.90 -21.59
N PRO A 50 -4.57 -16.24 -21.56
CA PRO A 50 -4.36 -17.01 -20.32
C PRO A 50 -2.93 -16.86 -19.78
N SER A 51 -2.82 -16.75 -18.47
CA SER A 51 -1.54 -16.84 -17.76
C SER A 51 -1.13 -18.29 -17.60
N VAL A 52 0.10 -18.63 -18.01
CA VAL A 52 0.62 -19.99 -18.01
C VAL A 52 2.02 -20.05 -17.42
N ILE A 53 2.45 -21.26 -17.05
CA ILE A 53 3.84 -21.55 -16.70
C ILE A 53 4.50 -22.17 -17.92
N TRP A 54 5.54 -21.53 -18.45
CA TRP A 54 6.30 -21.98 -19.61
C TRP A 54 7.66 -22.55 -19.19
N GLN A 55 8.01 -23.73 -19.70
CA GLN A 55 9.36 -24.29 -19.56
C GLN A 55 10.25 -23.74 -20.67
N TYR A 56 11.11 -22.77 -20.30
CA TYR A 56 12.05 -22.10 -21.19
C TYR A 56 13.34 -22.91 -21.43
N ASP A 57 13.75 -23.76 -20.47
CA ASP A 57 14.95 -24.58 -20.61
C ASP A 57 14.66 -25.80 -21.51
N THR A 58 14.85 -25.62 -22.82
CA THR A 58 14.64 -26.68 -23.82
C THR A 58 15.66 -27.82 -23.70
N MET A 59 16.82 -27.57 -23.09
CA MET A 59 17.88 -28.57 -22.92
C MET A 59 17.63 -29.46 -21.69
N ARG A 60 16.97 -28.91 -20.67
CA ARG A 60 16.58 -29.63 -19.45
C ARG A 60 15.09 -29.39 -19.15
N PRO A 61 14.18 -30.13 -19.81
CA PRO A 61 12.73 -29.90 -19.73
C PRO A 61 12.11 -30.05 -18.33
N LEU A 62 12.84 -30.63 -17.37
CA LEU A 62 12.43 -30.80 -15.97
C LEU A 62 13.29 -29.95 -15.02
N ASN A 63 13.93 -28.89 -15.53
CA ASN A 63 14.65 -27.93 -14.71
C ASN A 63 13.65 -26.92 -14.10
N PRO A 64 13.48 -26.89 -12.76
CA PRO A 64 12.60 -25.91 -12.10
C PRO A 64 13.00 -24.47 -12.38
N ARG A 65 14.29 -24.20 -12.61
CA ARG A 65 14.82 -22.85 -12.86
C ARG A 65 14.48 -22.31 -14.26
N GLY A 66 13.97 -23.16 -15.15
CA GLY A 66 13.51 -22.76 -16.48
C GLY A 66 12.02 -22.41 -16.54
N LEU A 67 11.29 -22.52 -15.42
CA LEU A 67 9.87 -22.19 -15.37
C LEU A 67 9.68 -20.67 -15.30
N LEU A 68 9.00 -20.10 -16.30
CA LEU A 68 8.68 -18.68 -16.39
C LEU A 68 7.16 -18.48 -16.40
N MET A 69 6.69 -17.39 -15.79
CA MET A 69 5.35 -16.88 -16.06
C MET A 69 5.28 -16.38 -17.50
N ALA A 70 4.22 -16.74 -18.22
CA ALA A 70 4.03 -16.37 -19.61
C ALA A 70 2.55 -16.15 -19.94
N HIS A 71 2.28 -15.48 -21.06
CA HIS A 71 0.95 -15.42 -21.66
C HIS A 71 0.86 -16.35 -22.87
N GLU A 72 -0.23 -17.10 -22.94
CA GLU A 72 -0.61 -17.90 -24.11
C GLU A 72 -1.31 -17.00 -25.15
N GLU A 73 -0.49 -16.27 -25.92
CA GLU A 73 -0.94 -15.55 -27.12
C GLU A 73 -0.80 -16.46 -28.37
N ASP A 74 -0.72 -15.89 -29.57
CA ASP A 74 -0.34 -16.64 -30.80
C ASP A 74 1.02 -17.35 -30.66
N GLN A 75 1.86 -16.85 -29.75
CA GLN A 75 3.11 -17.45 -29.30
C GLN A 75 3.24 -17.29 -27.79
N MET A 76 3.94 -18.22 -27.13
CA MET A 76 4.25 -18.10 -25.70
C MET A 76 5.16 -16.90 -25.46
N ARG A 77 4.72 -15.95 -24.63
CA ARG A 77 5.50 -14.76 -24.30
C ARG A 77 5.80 -14.71 -22.81
N PRO A 78 7.08 -14.78 -22.39
CA PRO A 78 7.43 -14.68 -20.99
C PRO A 78 7.12 -13.28 -20.48
N VAL A 79 6.66 -13.20 -19.23
CA VAL A 79 6.35 -11.94 -18.57
C VAL A 79 7.62 -11.36 -17.97
N ALA A 80 7.82 -10.06 -18.17
CA ALA A 80 8.81 -9.26 -17.49
C ALA A 80 8.13 -8.15 -16.68
N SER A 81 8.79 -7.73 -15.59
CA SER A 81 8.37 -6.57 -14.82
C SER A 81 8.30 -5.33 -15.70
N ASP A 82 7.26 -4.55 -15.53
CA ASP A 82 7.14 -3.19 -16.07
C ASP A 82 7.90 -2.19 -15.20
N MET A 83 7.89 -0.94 -15.66
CA MET A 83 8.38 0.21 -14.93
C MET A 83 7.21 0.89 -14.22
N ASP A 84 7.22 0.81 -12.91
CA ASP A 84 6.22 1.47 -12.07
C ASP A 84 6.55 2.96 -11.95
N CYS A 85 5.64 3.81 -12.39
CA CYS A 85 5.78 5.24 -12.21
C CYS A 85 5.34 5.62 -10.80
N LEU A 86 6.26 6.10 -9.96
CA LEU A 86 5.90 6.56 -8.62
C LEU A 86 4.92 7.74 -8.66
N LEU A 87 5.31 8.83 -9.34
CA LEU A 87 4.53 10.05 -9.48
C LEU A 87 4.99 10.89 -10.67
N LEU A 88 4.14 11.82 -11.10
CA LEU A 88 4.47 12.80 -12.14
C LEU A 88 4.32 14.22 -11.60
N GLY A 89 5.40 15.00 -11.69
CA GLY A 89 5.38 16.42 -11.39
C GLY A 89 5.22 17.28 -12.64
N SER A 90 4.28 18.22 -12.63
CA SER A 90 4.05 19.12 -13.76
C SER A 90 4.16 20.58 -13.36
N LYS A 91 4.46 21.46 -14.33
CA LYS A 91 4.50 22.91 -14.12
C LYS A 91 3.52 23.58 -15.08
N ASN A 92 2.71 24.50 -14.55
CA ASN A 92 1.70 25.25 -15.31
C ASN A 92 0.66 24.37 -16.05
N ALA A 93 0.40 23.16 -15.56
CA ALA A 93 -0.62 22.28 -16.14
C ALA A 93 -2.02 22.61 -15.60
N ARG A 94 -3.04 22.36 -16.43
CA ARG A 94 -4.45 22.42 -16.03
C ARG A 94 -4.92 21.02 -15.69
N TYR A 95 -5.41 20.85 -14.47
CA TYR A 95 -5.94 19.60 -13.98
C TYR A 95 -7.46 19.67 -13.96
N THR A 96 -8.09 18.67 -14.57
CA THR A 96 -9.54 18.49 -14.44
C THR A 96 -9.80 17.83 -13.09
N PRO A 97 -10.79 18.25 -12.28
CA PRO A 97 -11.09 17.56 -11.03
C PRO A 97 -11.32 16.06 -11.23
N MET A 98 -10.92 15.24 -10.26
CA MET A 98 -11.29 13.83 -10.24
C MET A 98 -12.81 13.68 -10.23
N GLU A 99 -13.30 12.59 -10.81
CA GLU A 99 -14.72 12.28 -10.78
C GLU A 99 -15.21 12.12 -9.32
N THR A 100 -16.44 12.55 -9.04
CA THR A 100 -16.97 12.57 -7.67
C THR A 100 -17.04 11.18 -7.04
N ASN A 101 -17.33 10.14 -7.84
CA ASN A 101 -17.27 8.73 -7.41
C ASN A 101 -15.86 8.35 -6.92
N GLN A 102 -14.79 8.78 -7.60
CA GLN A 102 -13.42 8.50 -7.18
C GLN A 102 -13.07 9.24 -5.89
N ILE A 103 -13.49 10.49 -5.75
CA ILE A 103 -13.29 11.26 -4.50
C ILE A 103 -14.03 10.61 -3.33
N VAL A 104 -15.29 10.22 -3.55
CA VAL A 104 -16.08 9.48 -2.56
C VAL A 104 -15.43 8.13 -2.26
N GLN A 105 -14.89 7.42 -3.25
CA GLN A 105 -14.15 6.18 -3.02
C GLN A 105 -12.88 6.42 -2.20
N ILE A 106 -12.17 7.54 -2.36
CA ILE A 106 -11.02 7.92 -1.51
C ILE A 106 -11.45 8.19 -0.07
N GLU A 107 -12.53 8.96 0.12
CA GLU A 107 -13.14 9.14 1.45
C GLU A 107 -13.56 7.81 2.06
N TRP A 108 -14.12 6.93 1.23
CA TRP A 108 -14.65 5.64 1.63
C TRP A 108 -13.55 4.58 1.84
N MET A 109 -12.39 4.68 1.18
CA MET A 109 -11.19 3.85 1.43
C MET A 109 -10.68 4.00 2.84
N LEU A 110 -10.84 5.19 3.42
CA LEU A 110 -10.52 5.42 4.83
C LEU A 110 -11.44 4.61 5.77
N ASP A 111 -12.59 4.14 5.28
CA ASP A 111 -13.58 3.40 6.05
C ASP A 111 -13.77 1.92 5.63
N ARG A 112 -13.59 1.55 4.34
CA ARG A 112 -13.91 0.23 3.74
C ARG A 112 -13.18 -0.07 2.42
N ILE A 113 -12.02 -0.72 2.46
CA ILE A 113 -11.18 -0.91 1.26
C ILE A 113 -11.66 -2.00 0.26
N GLU A 114 -12.58 -2.89 0.64
CA GLU A 114 -12.92 -4.11 -0.13
C GLU A 114 -14.02 -3.97 -1.20
N GLU A 115 -14.85 -2.92 -1.18
CA GLU A 115 -15.99 -2.80 -2.12
C GLU A 115 -15.70 -1.82 -3.27
N ILE A 116 -14.43 -1.65 -3.64
CA ILE A 116 -13.98 -0.61 -4.57
C ILE A 116 -13.63 -1.19 -5.93
N GLU A 117 -14.29 -0.67 -6.97
CA GLU A 117 -13.91 -0.91 -8.36
C GLU A 117 -12.74 0.01 -8.75
N THR A 118 -11.62 -0.59 -9.14
CA THR A 118 -10.43 0.13 -9.59
C THR A 118 -10.57 0.51 -11.08
N PRO A 119 -10.39 1.78 -11.47
CA PRO A 119 -10.38 2.16 -12.88
C PRO A 119 -9.17 1.54 -13.62
N ARG A 120 -9.28 1.39 -14.95
CA ARG A 120 -8.26 0.73 -15.80
C ARG A 120 -6.83 1.26 -15.63
N TYR A 121 -6.66 2.56 -15.39
CA TYR A 121 -5.36 3.20 -15.19
C TYR A 121 -5.10 3.57 -13.72
N GLY A 122 -5.85 2.98 -12.79
CA GLY A 122 -5.89 3.41 -11.40
C GLY A 122 -6.76 4.64 -11.19
N PHE A 123 -6.76 5.13 -9.95
CA PHE A 123 -7.36 6.42 -9.66
C PHE A 123 -6.53 7.54 -10.28
N GLY A 124 -7.10 8.72 -10.44
CA GLY A 124 -6.36 9.85 -10.95
C GLY A 124 -7.26 10.82 -11.69
N ASP A 125 -6.79 12.06 -11.75
CA ASP A 125 -7.49 13.09 -12.50
C ASP A 125 -7.40 12.84 -14.02
N PRO A 126 -8.38 13.29 -14.83
CA PRO A 126 -8.39 13.06 -16.27
C PRO A 126 -7.13 13.53 -17.00
N THR A 127 -6.48 14.60 -16.56
CA THR A 127 -5.24 15.11 -17.16
C THR A 127 -4.10 14.12 -16.92
N THR A 128 -3.93 13.65 -15.68
CA THR A 128 -2.89 12.67 -15.35
C THR A 128 -3.15 11.33 -16.06
N ASN A 129 -4.40 10.87 -16.08
CA ASN A 129 -4.77 9.63 -16.80
C ASN A 129 -4.45 9.73 -18.30
N GLY A 130 -4.72 10.88 -18.93
CA GLY A 130 -4.38 11.10 -20.34
C GLY A 130 -2.86 11.06 -20.61
N ILE A 131 -2.03 11.52 -19.67
CA ILE A 131 -0.56 11.40 -19.79
C ILE A 131 -0.13 9.93 -19.73
N PHE A 132 -0.67 9.15 -18.80
CA PHE A 132 -0.34 7.73 -18.68
C PHE A 132 -0.89 6.91 -19.84
N GLU A 133 -2.09 7.22 -20.34
CA GLU A 133 -2.63 6.60 -21.55
C GLU A 133 -1.70 6.84 -22.75
N ALA A 134 -1.19 8.06 -22.91
CA ALA A 134 -0.22 8.38 -23.95
C ALA A 134 1.10 7.61 -23.78
N ALA A 135 1.60 7.48 -22.54
CA ALA A 135 2.82 6.73 -22.24
C ALA A 135 2.65 5.22 -22.52
N VAL A 136 1.58 4.61 -22.04
CA VAL A 136 1.22 3.20 -22.31
C VAL A 136 1.08 2.97 -23.82
N LYS A 137 0.45 3.90 -24.54
CA LYS A 137 0.32 3.81 -26.00
C LYS A 137 1.68 3.90 -26.70
N ALA A 138 2.55 4.82 -26.27
CA ALA A 138 3.88 5.01 -26.86
C ALA A 138 4.81 3.82 -26.59
N LEU A 139 4.67 3.16 -25.44
CA LEU A 139 5.50 2.04 -24.99
C LEU A 139 4.82 0.68 -25.18
N ARG A 140 3.72 0.62 -25.95
CA ARG A 140 2.96 -0.62 -26.15
C ARG A 140 3.81 -1.76 -26.71
N SER A 141 4.78 -1.45 -27.57
CA SER A 141 5.64 -2.47 -28.18
C SER A 141 6.58 -3.17 -27.20
N SER A 142 6.99 -2.49 -26.13
CA SER A 142 7.81 -3.07 -25.07
C SER A 142 7.00 -3.52 -23.85
N GLY A 143 5.80 -2.96 -23.66
CA GLY A 143 5.01 -3.18 -22.45
C GLY A 143 5.68 -2.62 -21.20
N ALA A 144 6.62 -1.67 -21.35
CA ALA A 144 7.43 -1.14 -20.25
C ALA A 144 6.62 -0.27 -19.28
N VAL A 145 5.47 0.27 -19.69
CA VAL A 145 4.53 0.97 -18.80
C VAL A 145 3.14 0.44 -19.12
N ARG A 146 2.42 -0.04 -18.12
CA ARG A 146 1.11 -0.70 -18.32
C ARG A 146 -0.03 -0.07 -17.51
N HIS A 147 0.26 0.75 -16.52
CA HIS A 147 -0.74 1.41 -15.66
C HIS A 147 -0.34 2.86 -15.28
N GLY A 148 -1.20 3.50 -14.49
CA GLY A 148 -0.97 4.84 -13.95
C GLY A 148 0.04 4.87 -12.81
N ALA A 149 0.19 6.05 -12.19
CA ALA A 149 1.17 6.25 -11.14
C ALA A 149 0.77 5.70 -9.76
N GLU A 150 1.76 5.23 -9.01
CA GLU A 150 1.61 4.69 -7.65
C GLU A 150 1.07 5.72 -6.65
N CYS A 151 1.27 7.02 -6.90
CA CYS A 151 0.64 8.10 -6.12
C CYS A 151 -0.90 8.06 -6.11
N PHE A 152 -1.52 7.32 -7.04
CA PHE A 152 -2.95 7.05 -7.09
C PHE A 152 -3.32 5.58 -6.92
N ASN A 153 -2.36 4.71 -6.60
CA ASN A 153 -2.64 3.33 -6.23
C ASN A 153 -3.16 3.30 -4.78
N PHE A 154 -4.46 3.46 -4.63
CA PHE A 154 -5.11 3.50 -3.33
C PHE A 154 -5.60 2.12 -2.86
N HIS A 155 -5.75 1.17 -3.79
CA HIS A 155 -6.23 -0.18 -3.48
C HIS A 155 -5.13 -1.06 -2.91
N PHE A 156 -3.93 -0.99 -3.49
CA PHE A 156 -2.78 -1.78 -3.05
C PHE A 156 -1.51 -0.93 -3.00
N PRO A 157 -1.46 0.11 -2.15
CA PRO A 157 -0.30 1.00 -2.08
C PRO A 157 0.92 0.20 -1.64
N GLN A 158 1.90 0.09 -2.52
CA GLN A 158 3.12 -0.67 -2.30
C GLN A 158 4.03 0.03 -1.27
N GLU A 159 5.03 -0.70 -0.77
CA GLU A 159 6.11 -0.09 -0.02
C GLU A 159 7.00 0.71 -0.97
N LEU A 160 7.52 1.84 -0.48
CA LEU A 160 8.40 2.67 -1.29
C LEU A 160 9.79 2.01 -1.38
N ASP A 161 10.34 1.98 -2.60
CA ASP A 161 11.70 1.52 -2.83
C ASP A 161 12.74 2.41 -2.11
N THR A 162 13.95 1.89 -1.98
CA THR A 162 15.09 2.62 -1.39
C THR A 162 15.77 3.57 -2.37
N GLU A 163 15.61 3.33 -3.68
CA GLU A 163 16.19 4.09 -4.77
C GLU A 163 15.15 4.40 -5.85
N PHE A 164 15.19 5.63 -6.39
CA PHE A 164 14.23 6.15 -7.36
C PHE A 164 14.96 6.73 -8.56
N LEU A 165 14.43 6.47 -9.77
CA LEU A 165 14.86 7.13 -10.98
C LEU A 165 14.04 8.41 -11.21
N VAL A 166 14.71 9.56 -11.18
CA VAL A 166 14.09 10.86 -11.50
C VAL A 166 14.45 11.25 -12.92
N CYS A 167 13.45 11.39 -13.79
CA CYS A 167 13.59 11.89 -15.16
C CYS A 167 13.22 13.38 -15.22
N TRP A 168 14.19 14.25 -15.47
CA TRP A 168 13.98 15.70 -15.59
C TRP A 168 14.96 16.34 -16.57
N ALA A 169 14.43 16.99 -17.61
CA ALA A 169 15.22 17.64 -18.66
C ALA A 169 16.19 18.72 -18.15
N GLY A 170 15.94 19.28 -16.97
CA GLY A 170 16.83 20.26 -16.36
C GLY A 170 18.19 19.70 -15.91
N PHE A 171 18.31 18.38 -15.71
CA PHE A 171 19.60 17.76 -15.39
C PHE A 171 20.63 17.92 -16.52
N GLN A 172 20.18 17.98 -17.77
CA GLN A 172 21.06 18.17 -18.91
C GLN A 172 21.77 19.52 -18.93
N LYS A 173 21.20 20.53 -18.24
CA LYS A 173 21.75 21.89 -18.15
C LYS A 173 22.77 22.05 -17.03
N ALA A 174 22.82 21.11 -16.09
CA ALA A 174 23.73 21.18 -14.97
C ALA A 174 25.07 20.52 -15.33
N PRO A 175 26.22 21.21 -15.20
CA PRO A 175 27.53 20.68 -15.62
C PRO A 175 27.94 19.38 -14.93
N MET A 176 27.34 19.08 -13.79
CA MET A 176 27.69 17.97 -12.90
C MET A 176 27.07 16.63 -13.34
N PHE A 177 26.02 16.67 -14.16
CA PHE A 177 25.41 15.46 -14.71
C PHE A 177 25.92 15.29 -16.13
N ASN A 178 26.19 14.05 -16.56
CA ASN A 178 26.77 13.70 -17.87
C ASN A 178 25.86 14.04 -19.08
N LYS A 179 25.17 15.18 -19.04
CA LYS A 179 24.16 15.68 -19.99
C LYS A 179 22.98 14.74 -20.20
N VAL A 180 22.79 13.77 -19.31
CA VAL A 180 21.64 12.86 -19.30
C VAL A 180 20.46 13.50 -18.55
N PRO A 181 19.20 13.29 -19.00
CA PRO A 181 18.02 13.91 -18.40
C PRO A 181 17.46 13.10 -17.21
N TRP A 182 18.29 12.31 -16.52
CA TRP A 182 17.85 11.45 -15.43
C TRP A 182 18.94 11.26 -14.37
N MET A 183 18.53 10.90 -13.15
CA MET A 183 19.43 10.53 -12.06
C MET A 183 18.74 9.55 -11.09
N TYR A 184 19.53 8.71 -10.43
CA TYR A 184 19.07 7.92 -9.29
C TYR A 184 19.22 8.72 -8.00
N VAL A 185 18.23 8.61 -7.11
CA VAL A 185 18.22 9.25 -5.79
C VAL A 185 17.65 8.28 -4.76
N ASN A 186 18.07 8.42 -3.50
CA ASN A 186 17.36 7.81 -2.38
C ASN A 186 16.11 8.62 -2.00
N LEU A 187 15.36 8.15 -1.00
CA LEU A 187 14.13 8.82 -0.53
C LEU A 187 14.37 10.28 -0.11
N GLU A 188 15.44 10.56 0.65
CA GLU A 188 15.76 11.92 1.08
C GLU A 188 16.05 12.84 -0.12
N GLY A 189 16.84 12.35 -1.08
CA GLY A 189 17.15 13.05 -2.32
C GLY A 189 15.89 13.31 -3.15
N LEU A 190 14.97 12.35 -3.21
CA LEU A 190 13.68 12.51 -3.88
C LEU A 190 12.85 13.63 -3.23
N LEU A 191 12.67 13.59 -1.91
CA LEU A 191 11.89 14.59 -1.18
C LEU A 191 12.48 16.00 -1.35
N ASN A 192 13.81 16.12 -1.27
CA ASN A 192 14.52 17.38 -1.50
C ASN A 192 14.33 17.89 -2.94
N PHE A 193 14.45 17.00 -3.93
CA PHE A 193 14.21 17.33 -5.33
C PHE A 193 12.79 17.86 -5.55
N LEU A 194 11.78 17.13 -5.07
CA LEU A 194 10.37 17.50 -5.20
C LEU A 194 10.06 18.82 -4.48
N SER A 195 10.58 19.00 -3.26
CA SER A 195 10.42 20.25 -2.50
C SER A 195 10.94 21.46 -3.29
N ALA A 196 12.14 21.34 -3.87
CA ALA A 196 12.71 22.38 -4.72
C ALA A 196 11.90 22.61 -6.01
N ARG A 197 11.29 21.57 -6.59
CA ARG A 197 10.41 21.73 -7.76
C ARG A 197 9.12 22.47 -7.40
N ILE A 198 8.55 22.21 -6.22
CA ILE A 198 7.36 22.92 -5.74
C ILE A 198 7.63 24.42 -5.60
N ASP A 199 8.81 24.81 -5.10
CA ASP A 199 9.21 26.23 -5.04
C ASP A 199 9.27 26.89 -6.43
N LEU A 200 9.58 26.09 -7.47
CA LEU A 200 9.58 26.53 -8.86
C LEU A 200 8.19 26.47 -9.53
N GLY A 201 7.14 26.17 -8.77
CA GLY A 201 5.75 26.13 -9.24
C GLY A 201 5.35 24.81 -9.89
N TYR A 202 6.07 23.72 -9.61
CA TYR A 202 5.57 22.39 -9.95
C TYR A 202 4.47 21.96 -8.97
N ALA A 203 3.51 21.18 -9.47
CA ALA A 203 2.55 20.45 -8.68
C ALA A 203 2.87 18.95 -8.78
N VAL A 204 2.86 18.24 -7.65
CA VAL A 204 3.07 16.79 -7.61
C VAL A 204 1.94 16.13 -6.81
N PRO A 205 1.25 15.11 -7.34
CA PRO A 205 0.25 14.35 -6.59
C PRO A 205 0.94 13.44 -5.58
N LEU A 206 0.34 13.27 -4.40
CA LEU A 206 0.87 12.45 -3.31
C LEU A 206 -0.17 11.41 -2.88
N ASN A 207 0.26 10.18 -2.63
CA ASN A 207 -0.59 9.18 -2.02
C ASN A 207 -0.84 9.55 -0.54
N PRO A 208 -2.11 9.57 -0.06
CA PRO A 208 -2.44 9.80 1.35
C PRO A 208 -1.71 8.88 2.33
N LYS A 209 -1.42 7.62 1.95
CA LYS A 209 -0.65 6.67 2.79
C LYS A 209 0.72 7.25 3.12
N TRP A 210 1.44 7.77 2.12
CA TRP A 210 2.80 8.31 2.32
C TRP A 210 2.77 9.50 3.28
N VAL A 211 1.81 10.41 3.08
CA VAL A 211 1.60 11.61 3.90
C VAL A 211 1.32 11.25 5.37
N LEU A 212 0.61 10.14 5.61
CA LEU A 212 0.26 9.69 6.96
C LEU A 212 1.34 8.84 7.64
N CYS A 213 2.18 8.16 6.87
CA CYS A 213 3.16 7.22 7.42
C CYS A 213 4.56 7.82 7.59
N ASP A 214 4.88 8.92 6.91
CA ASP A 214 6.23 9.47 6.90
C ASP A 214 6.25 11.00 6.98
N GLN A 215 7.16 11.50 7.83
CA GLN A 215 7.28 12.93 8.15
C GLN A 215 7.75 13.76 6.95
N GLY A 216 8.63 13.21 6.11
CA GLY A 216 9.14 13.89 4.92
C GLY A 216 8.04 14.14 3.90
N TRP A 217 7.20 13.13 3.65
CA TRP A 217 6.02 13.25 2.81
C TRP A 217 4.97 14.22 3.38
N TRP A 218 4.78 14.24 4.70
CA TRP A 218 3.92 15.24 5.36
C TRP A 218 4.40 16.68 5.12
N ILE A 219 5.70 16.95 5.27
CA ILE A 219 6.28 18.28 5.03
C ILE A 219 6.05 18.69 3.57
N LEU A 220 6.25 17.77 2.62
CA LEU A 220 6.01 17.99 1.20
C LEU A 220 4.53 18.30 0.91
N TYR A 221 3.62 17.53 1.51
CA TYR A 221 2.17 17.78 1.43
C TYR A 221 1.81 19.18 1.93
N ARG A 222 2.27 19.56 3.12
CA ARG A 222 2.04 20.90 3.68
C ARG A 222 2.53 21.99 2.74
N LYS A 223 3.70 21.80 2.13
CA LYS A 223 4.27 22.74 1.17
C LYS A 223 3.40 22.88 -0.09
N LEU A 224 2.83 21.79 -0.60
CA LEU A 224 1.90 21.79 -1.73
C LEU A 224 0.62 22.55 -1.41
N ILE A 225 -0.09 22.15 -0.34
CA ILE A 225 -1.42 22.70 -0.02
C ILE A 225 -1.36 24.18 0.42
N THR A 226 -0.22 24.65 0.92
CA THR A 226 0.00 26.05 1.31
C THR A 226 0.68 26.89 0.21
N SER A 227 0.98 26.30 -0.94
CA SER A 227 1.63 27.00 -2.06
C SER A 227 0.80 28.19 -2.53
N ARG A 228 1.46 29.33 -2.77
CA ARG A 228 0.84 30.53 -3.36
C ARG A 228 0.76 30.45 -4.89
N ASN A 229 1.41 29.47 -5.52
CA ASN A 229 1.38 29.29 -6.95
C ASN A 229 -0.04 28.87 -7.40
N ARG A 230 -0.61 29.61 -8.35
CA ARG A 230 -1.99 29.36 -8.82
C ARG A 230 -2.19 27.93 -9.34
N TRP A 231 -1.23 27.43 -10.12
CA TRP A 231 -1.31 26.12 -10.77
C TRP A 231 -1.17 24.98 -9.77
N THR A 232 -0.27 25.14 -8.79
CA THR A 232 -0.15 24.19 -7.69
C THR A 232 -1.46 24.11 -6.89
N ARG A 233 -2.09 25.26 -6.58
CA ARG A 233 -3.38 25.26 -5.87
C ARG A 233 -4.51 24.61 -6.67
N GLU A 234 -4.60 24.91 -7.96
CA GLU A 234 -5.60 24.30 -8.85
C GLU A 234 -5.40 22.78 -8.94
N ALA A 235 -4.17 22.30 -9.09
CA ALA A 235 -3.84 20.89 -9.08
C ALA A 235 -4.22 20.20 -7.75
N CYS A 236 -3.83 20.80 -6.61
CA CYS A 236 -4.21 20.27 -5.30
C CYS A 236 -5.73 20.25 -5.10
N ASN A 237 -6.47 21.22 -5.63
CA ASN A 237 -7.94 21.23 -5.58
C ASN A 237 -8.56 20.17 -6.49
N ALA A 238 -7.90 19.77 -7.57
CA ALA A 238 -8.35 18.69 -8.43
C ALA A 238 -8.18 17.31 -7.76
N TRP A 239 -7.08 17.09 -7.05
CA TRP A 239 -6.75 15.82 -6.38
C TRP A 239 -7.35 15.69 -4.98
N LEU A 240 -7.37 16.77 -4.21
CA LEU A 240 -7.88 16.81 -2.83
C LEU A 240 -8.78 18.04 -2.71
N PRO A 241 -10.02 18.00 -3.21
CA PRO A 241 -10.90 19.17 -3.20
C PRO A 241 -11.16 19.68 -1.78
N SER A 242 -11.21 20.99 -1.58
CA SER A 242 -11.43 21.55 -0.24
C SER A 242 -12.81 21.23 0.35
N TRP A 243 -13.78 20.88 -0.49
CA TRP A 243 -15.14 20.55 -0.03
C TRP A 243 -15.28 19.10 0.46
N SER A 244 -14.32 18.22 0.18
CA SER A 244 -14.40 16.79 0.52
C SER A 244 -14.11 16.52 2.01
N GLY A 245 -13.50 17.47 2.73
CA GLY A 245 -13.06 17.24 4.10
C GLY A 245 -11.81 16.35 4.21
N LEU A 246 -11.24 15.89 3.09
CA LEU A 246 -10.07 15.01 3.08
C LEU A 246 -8.82 15.68 3.66
N ARG A 247 -8.64 16.98 3.38
CA ARG A 247 -7.46 17.73 3.86
C ARG A 247 -7.49 17.88 5.37
N GLU A 248 -8.65 18.24 5.90
CA GLU A 248 -8.94 18.36 7.32
C GLU A 248 -8.78 17.00 8.01
N ARG A 249 -9.19 15.92 7.34
CA ARG A 249 -9.03 14.56 7.85
C ARG A 249 -7.57 14.14 7.93
N LEU A 250 -6.77 14.43 6.91
CA LEU A 250 -5.32 14.20 6.92
C LEU A 250 -4.64 14.97 8.06
N GLU A 251 -5.00 16.25 8.24
CA GLU A 251 -4.50 17.08 9.33
C GLU A 251 -4.85 16.50 10.71
N GLN A 252 -6.12 16.14 10.95
CA GLN A 252 -6.55 15.51 12.21
C GLN A 252 -5.82 14.19 12.50
N LEU A 253 -5.58 13.37 11.47
CA LEU A 253 -4.89 12.10 11.63
C LEU A 253 -3.41 12.32 11.95
N HIS A 254 -2.75 13.27 11.27
CA HIS A 254 -1.37 13.62 11.56
C HIS A 254 -1.21 14.19 12.98
N GLU A 255 -2.10 15.09 13.41
CA GLU A 255 -2.09 15.61 14.79
C GLU A 255 -2.24 14.50 15.84
N ARG A 256 -3.08 13.52 15.55
CA ARG A 256 -3.31 12.37 16.44
C ARG A 256 -2.14 11.37 16.43
N TYR A 257 -1.44 11.26 15.30
CA TYR A 257 -0.34 10.33 15.08
C TYR A 257 0.87 11.07 14.45
N PRO A 258 1.56 11.94 15.21
CA PRO A 258 2.58 12.84 14.66
C PRO A 258 3.85 12.13 14.20
N ARG A 259 4.05 10.87 14.58
CA ARG A 259 5.14 10.01 14.09
C ARG A 259 4.66 9.02 13.01
N GLY A 260 3.47 9.26 12.47
CA GLY A 260 2.76 8.33 11.59
C GLY A 260 2.27 7.07 12.29
N PHE A 261 1.79 6.13 11.49
CA PHE A 261 1.38 4.81 11.97
C PHE A 261 2.61 3.92 12.16
N VAL A 262 3.14 3.89 13.38
CA VAL A 262 4.22 2.96 13.76
C VAL A 262 3.65 1.61 14.20
N PRO A 263 4.32 0.48 13.88
CA PRO A 263 3.98 -0.82 14.45
C PRO A 263 4.00 -0.76 15.98
N ASN A 264 3.02 -1.38 16.64
CA ASN A 264 3.00 -1.45 18.10
C ASN A 264 4.14 -2.35 18.60
N GLU A 265 5.05 -1.80 19.42
CA GLU A 265 6.18 -2.53 20.05
C GLU A 265 5.76 -3.80 20.83
N GLY A 266 4.48 -3.93 21.19
CA GLY A 266 3.94 -5.11 21.89
C GLY A 266 3.47 -6.26 21.00
N SER A 267 3.62 -6.19 19.68
CA SER A 267 3.27 -7.29 18.76
C SER A 267 4.44 -8.24 18.47
N ILE A 268 5.62 -7.98 19.07
CA ILE A 268 6.79 -8.85 18.96
C ILE A 268 6.64 -10.00 19.96
N ILE A 269 5.80 -10.98 19.62
CA ILE A 269 5.92 -12.32 20.19
C ILE A 269 6.83 -13.10 19.24
N GLY A 270 8.11 -13.21 19.61
CA GLY A 270 9.11 -13.96 18.87
C GLY A 270 10.16 -13.05 18.26
N GLY A 271 11.36 -13.06 18.87
CA GLY A 271 12.51 -12.33 18.37
C GLY A 271 12.94 -12.83 17.00
N ALA A 272 12.50 -12.13 15.96
CA ALA A 272 13.16 -12.02 14.67
C ALA A 272 12.74 -10.66 14.10
N VAL A 273 13.70 -9.75 13.98
CA VAL A 273 13.51 -8.34 13.61
C VAL A 273 13.29 -8.21 12.09
N ASP A 274 12.57 -9.15 11.47
CA ASP A 274 12.41 -9.17 10.00
C ASP A 274 11.08 -9.76 9.49
N GLN A 275 10.06 -9.85 10.35
CA GLN A 275 8.73 -10.26 9.91
C GLN A 275 7.76 -9.09 9.91
N TRP A 276 7.64 -8.56 8.71
CA TRP A 276 6.53 -7.84 8.09
C TRP A 276 5.17 -8.15 8.73
N LEU A 277 4.24 -7.18 8.67
CA LEU A 277 2.83 -7.44 8.98
C LEU A 277 2.37 -8.70 8.22
N ASP A 278 2.13 -9.78 8.95
CA ASP A 278 1.52 -10.99 8.40
C ASP A 278 0.16 -10.59 7.78
N PRO A 279 0.02 -10.63 6.44
CA PRO A 279 -1.21 -10.21 5.75
C PRO A 279 -2.42 -10.99 6.23
N ASP A 280 -2.24 -12.27 6.58
CA ASP A 280 -3.28 -13.14 7.11
C ASP A 280 -3.71 -12.66 8.50
N LEU A 281 -2.77 -12.20 9.32
CA LEU A 281 -3.06 -11.62 10.63
C LEU A 281 -3.79 -10.26 10.50
N ALA A 282 -3.42 -9.45 9.51
CA ALA A 282 -4.08 -8.18 9.22
C ALA A 282 -5.54 -8.41 8.73
N GLU A 283 -5.74 -9.37 7.83
CA GLU A 283 -7.05 -9.76 7.32
C GLU A 283 -7.93 -10.35 8.45
N TYR A 284 -7.38 -11.24 9.27
CA TYR A 284 -8.06 -11.79 10.44
C TYR A 284 -8.47 -10.70 11.44
N ASN A 285 -7.58 -9.74 11.72
CA ASN A 285 -7.87 -8.63 12.62
C ASN A 285 -8.96 -7.70 12.05
N LEU A 286 -8.95 -7.45 10.74
CA LEU A 286 -9.98 -6.69 10.05
C LEU A 286 -11.33 -7.40 10.12
N GLU A 287 -11.37 -8.70 9.85
CA GLU A 287 -12.59 -9.51 9.93
C GLU A 287 -13.15 -9.52 11.36
N ARG A 288 -12.29 -9.73 12.36
CA ARG A 288 -12.64 -9.65 13.78
C ARG A 288 -13.20 -8.26 14.15
N PHE A 289 -12.56 -7.19 13.69
CA PHE A 289 -13.05 -5.82 13.91
C PHE A 289 -14.44 -5.62 13.28
N ARG A 290 -14.68 -6.10 12.06
CA ARG A 290 -15.98 -6.04 11.39
C ARG A 290 -17.05 -6.82 12.13
N VAL A 291 -16.75 -8.02 12.61
CA VAL A 291 -17.66 -8.80 13.46
C VAL A 291 -18.04 -8.00 14.71
N LEU A 292 -17.08 -7.36 15.37
CA LEU A 292 -17.32 -6.52 16.54
C LEU A 292 -18.18 -5.28 16.20
N GLN A 293 -17.96 -4.61 15.06
CA GLN A 293 -18.79 -3.49 14.63
C GLN A 293 -20.23 -3.93 14.31
N ARG A 294 -20.40 -5.06 13.60
CA ARG A 294 -21.72 -5.66 13.34
C ARG A 294 -22.44 -6.00 14.63
N ALA A 295 -21.74 -6.62 15.59
CA ALA A 295 -22.29 -6.91 16.91
C ALA A 295 -22.71 -5.63 17.65
N LYS A 296 -21.89 -4.58 17.62
CA LYS A 296 -22.18 -3.28 18.23
C LYS A 296 -23.41 -2.60 17.61
N LYS A 297 -23.57 -2.66 16.29
CA LYS A 297 -24.73 -2.13 15.57
C LYS A 297 -26.00 -2.90 15.92
N LYS A 298 -25.95 -4.24 15.96
CA LYS A 298 -27.06 -5.10 16.43
C LYS A 298 -27.46 -4.78 17.87
N LEU A 299 -26.49 -4.61 18.77
CA LEU A 299 -26.73 -4.24 20.17
C LEU A 299 -27.38 -2.87 20.31
N ARG A 300 -26.97 -1.89 19.49
CA ARG A 300 -27.63 -0.57 19.43
C ARG A 300 -29.07 -0.67 18.90
N ALA A 301 -29.33 -1.46 17.87
CA ALA A 301 -30.69 -1.67 17.36
C ALA A 301 -31.58 -2.35 18.40
N ILE A 302 -31.07 -3.37 19.09
CA ILE A 302 -31.74 -4.00 20.24
C ILE A 302 -32.01 -2.98 21.35
N PHE A 303 -31.06 -2.08 21.64
CA PHE A 303 -31.24 -1.02 22.62
C PHE A 303 -32.40 -0.10 22.26
N VAL A 304 -32.48 0.34 21.00
CA VAL A 304 -33.58 1.18 20.48
C VAL A 304 -34.92 0.43 20.54
N MET A 305 -34.96 -0.82 20.07
CA MET A 305 -36.16 -1.66 20.12
C MET A 305 -36.64 -1.90 21.56
N LEU A 306 -35.74 -2.18 22.50
CA LEU A 306 -36.08 -2.35 23.92
C LEU A 306 -36.53 -1.05 24.57
N THR A 307 -36.02 0.11 24.13
CA THR A 307 -36.50 1.41 24.61
C THR A 307 -37.90 1.73 24.08
N LEU A 308 -38.22 1.31 22.86
CA LEU A 308 -39.55 1.47 22.25
C LEU A 308 -40.59 0.48 22.81
N ILE A 309 -40.21 -0.77 23.10
CA ILE A 309 -41.17 -1.84 23.44
C ILE A 309 -41.49 -1.94 24.94
N ARG A 310 -40.56 -1.61 25.86
CA ARG A 310 -40.70 -2.03 27.29
C ARG A 310 -40.69 -0.92 28.35
N GLY A 311 -40.70 0.35 27.95
CA GLY A 311 -40.73 1.47 28.90
C GLY A 311 -39.57 1.46 29.93
N GLN A 312 -39.65 2.32 30.95
CA GLN A 312 -38.53 2.65 31.86
C GLN A 312 -37.91 1.45 32.62
N ARG A 313 -38.63 0.33 32.80
CA ARG A 313 -38.16 -0.84 33.58
C ARG A 313 -37.07 -1.65 32.86
N ALA A 314 -37.15 -1.83 31.54
CA ALA A 314 -36.12 -2.53 30.76
C ALA A 314 -34.82 -1.69 30.66
N LYS A 315 -34.96 -0.38 30.54
CA LYS A 315 -33.85 0.59 30.54
C LYS A 315 -32.99 0.49 31.80
N ARG A 316 -33.60 0.30 32.98
CA ARG A 316 -32.88 0.16 34.27
C ARG A 316 -32.10 -1.17 34.38
N ARG A 317 -32.69 -2.30 33.97
CA ARG A 317 -32.00 -3.61 34.00
C ARG A 317 -30.83 -3.65 33.03
N LEU A 318 -30.97 -3.07 31.84
CA LEU A 318 -29.92 -3.08 30.82
C LEU A 318 -28.80 -2.07 31.13
N ASN A 319 -29.11 -0.90 31.71
CA ASN A 319 -28.08 0.02 32.20
C ASN A 319 -27.20 -0.60 33.30
N LYS A 320 -27.77 -1.47 34.16
CA LYS A 320 -26.97 -2.26 35.10
C LYS A 320 -25.98 -3.19 34.39
N VAL A 321 -26.41 -3.87 33.32
CA VAL A 321 -25.53 -4.75 32.52
C VAL A 321 -24.45 -3.94 31.79
N VAL A 322 -24.80 -2.83 31.16
CA VAL A 322 -23.84 -1.95 30.47
C VAL A 322 -22.81 -1.38 31.45
N ASN A 323 -23.22 -0.97 32.64
CA ASN A 323 -22.31 -0.48 33.68
C ASN A 323 -21.42 -1.60 34.23
N ALA A 324 -21.95 -2.83 34.37
CA ALA A 324 -21.15 -4.00 34.75
C ALA A 324 -20.10 -4.34 33.70
N VAL A 325 -20.45 -4.29 32.40
CA VAL A 325 -19.52 -4.52 31.29
C VAL A 325 -18.46 -3.41 31.21
N ARG A 326 -18.84 -2.15 31.43
CA ARG A 326 -17.87 -1.03 31.51
C ARG A 326 -16.93 -1.16 32.71
N SER A 327 -17.44 -1.63 33.85
CA SER A 327 -16.65 -1.92 35.04
C SER A 327 -15.63 -3.03 34.79
N LEU A 328 -16.08 -4.16 34.21
CA LEU A 328 -15.23 -5.29 33.78
C LEU A 328 -14.14 -4.87 32.79
N ARG A 329 -14.47 -3.98 31.86
CA ARG A 329 -13.49 -3.46 30.89
C ARG A 329 -12.46 -2.55 31.55
N ARG A 330 -12.87 -1.73 32.54
CA ARG A 330 -11.94 -0.92 33.34
C ARG A 330 -11.03 -1.78 34.20
N THR A 331 -11.55 -2.83 34.84
CA THR A 331 -10.72 -3.73 35.67
C THR A 331 -9.74 -4.54 34.83
N ASN A 332 -10.12 -4.98 33.62
CA ASN A 332 -9.18 -5.64 32.71
C ASN A 332 -8.10 -4.66 32.22
N MET A 333 -8.45 -3.44 31.81
CA MET A 333 -7.44 -2.42 31.45
C MET A 333 -6.50 -2.06 32.62
N LEU A 334 -7.02 -2.04 33.86
CA LEU A 334 -6.19 -1.85 35.06
C LEU A 334 -5.27 -3.06 35.31
N ARG A 335 -5.76 -4.30 35.11
CA ARG A 335 -4.93 -5.50 35.23
C ARG A 335 -3.82 -5.52 34.18
N ASP A 336 -4.13 -5.14 32.95
CA ASP A 336 -3.15 -5.06 31.85
C ASP A 336 -2.12 -3.95 32.13
N ALA A 337 -2.55 -2.80 32.66
CA ALA A 337 -1.66 -1.72 33.07
C ALA A 337 -0.74 -2.13 34.23
N VAL A 338 -1.26 -2.84 35.25
CA VAL A 338 -0.47 -3.35 36.38
C VAL A 338 0.49 -4.46 35.94
N ALA A 339 0.08 -5.32 35.00
CA ALA A 339 0.95 -6.34 34.40
C ALA A 339 2.10 -5.69 33.61
N LYS A 340 1.80 -4.62 32.85
CA LYS A 340 2.81 -3.83 32.13
C LYS A 340 3.79 -3.15 33.08
N GLU A 341 3.31 -2.52 34.15
CA GLU A 341 4.17 -1.88 35.15
C GLU A 341 5.06 -2.90 35.90
N ARG A 342 4.55 -4.11 36.18
CA ARG A 342 5.37 -5.20 36.76
C ARG A 342 6.45 -5.70 35.81
N LEU A 343 6.14 -5.79 34.51
CA LEU A 343 7.10 -6.18 33.48
C LEU A 343 8.21 -5.12 33.36
N GLU A 344 7.84 -3.83 33.36
CA GLU A 344 8.76 -2.70 33.31
C GLU A 344 9.66 -2.63 34.55
N ARG A 345 9.15 -2.93 35.76
CA ARG A 345 9.97 -3.04 36.98
C ARG A 345 10.90 -4.25 36.97
N GLY A 346 10.45 -5.41 36.49
CA GLY A 346 11.31 -6.60 36.35
C GLY A 346 12.45 -6.40 35.34
N LEU A 347 12.23 -5.59 34.29
CA LEU A 347 13.27 -5.21 33.32
C LEU A 347 14.29 -4.19 33.87
N LEU A 348 13.91 -3.44 34.92
CA LEU A 348 14.82 -2.53 35.63
C LEU A 348 15.68 -3.29 36.65
N ASP A 349 15.13 -4.27 37.37
CA ASP A 349 15.88 -5.09 38.34
C ASP A 349 16.94 -5.99 37.66
N VAL A 350 16.67 -6.50 36.44
CA VAL A 350 17.65 -7.29 35.66
C VAL A 350 18.83 -6.43 35.16
N LYS A 351 18.66 -5.11 35.03
CA LYS A 351 19.75 -4.20 34.63
C LYS A 351 20.68 -3.80 35.78
N THR A 352 20.26 -3.97 37.03
CA THR A 352 21.08 -3.62 38.22
C THR A 352 22.03 -4.73 38.67
N ASP A 353 21.81 -5.98 38.26
CA ASP A 353 22.66 -7.13 38.63
C ASP A 353 23.75 -7.48 37.60
N ALA A 354 23.95 -6.64 36.58
CA ALA A 354 24.92 -6.83 35.51
C ALA A 354 26.02 -5.74 35.47
N ASN A 355 26.55 -5.35 36.64
CA ASN A 355 27.76 -4.55 36.77
C ASN A 355 28.76 -5.20 37.73
#